data_AF-A0A9P5Z5U8-F1
#
_entry.id   AF-A0A9P5Z5U8-F1
#
_cell.length_a   1.000
_cell.length_b   1.000
_cell.length_c   1.000
_cell.angle_alpha   90.00
_cell.angle_beta   90.00
_cell.angle_gamma   90.00
#
_symmetry.space_group_name_H-M   'P 1'
#
loop_
_entity.id
_entity.type
_entity.pdbx_description
1 polymer ?
#
loop_
_entity_poly.entity_id
_entity_poly.type
_entity_poly.pdbx_seq_one_letter_code
_entity_poly.pdbx_strand_id
1 'polypeptide(L)'
;MQATADPAPAQSSSSGSEPKLHAEDLIRALKSFVLKIVGDSASAVNVKTVIEIALDREDQPSTEQADSDDEVHSEVGLIRRAAVSDRKLGYSSFACQVENAMEGPWYTIEEKLQGCLHDHVFNKMPIRLLCFEKHESNLRIELLERSSIFSRLESKLRAALHTNYPSWKLSAVPTKSNERAIGDLISKYARYAILSHTWLRSAPGEVTYGDWTTSCFNTDDPGYRKLVNFAQVAWADHGLTFGWMDTVCINKESSSELDESIRSMYTWYGHAAMCIVHLSETESLIDMHLDPWFTRGWTLQELLAPQYIKFYNRNWEKFAQDSSSDRDNNLVMGQICHATTITMAEFTNIHIIPFSRRMQLAAAREVTREEDTAYSLMGIFDVSMAIAYGEGAKRAFFRLLQEILNSHSEGIFDLFNWAGEKPASASEILPTTPQHYLRRSFAKLTLNSYMRPLEPLTLTHMGLCIPVLLMPAVSIDGLARNINPIGDYDAIAIISPEKMYRRIPTTYDLLDSRVSGPDGLKDAGHCQYTFAVFNIQRLGTSGAFFISPTCIAILLKCSEPPGKVTSTGDFAHFYTKEPIVFQMQKRDETSKDNMVLAHEGIHLLPDELEKHGMQLISKYL
;
A
#
# COMPACT_ATOMS: atom_id res chain seq x y z
N MET A 1 17.91 -43.36 86.01
CA MET A 1 18.18 -44.75 85.59
C MET A 1 17.45 -45.01 84.29
N GLN A 2 18.11 -45.73 83.38
CA GLN A 2 17.72 -46.01 82.00
C GLN A 2 16.49 -46.92 81.82
N ALA A 3 15.92 -46.81 80.60
CA ALA A 3 15.27 -47.82 79.74
C ALA A 3 13.92 -48.44 80.21
N THR A 4 12.89 -48.48 79.38
CA THR A 4 12.71 -49.48 78.29
C THR A 4 11.48 -49.08 77.43
N ALA A 5 11.60 -48.94 76.10
CA ALA A 5 11.38 -49.94 75.04
C ALA A 5 9.90 -50.12 74.60
N ASP A 6 9.64 -49.70 73.36
CA ASP A 6 8.45 -49.88 72.50
C ASP A 6 8.11 -51.37 72.23
N PRO A 7 6.86 -51.73 71.82
CA PRO A 7 6.53 -51.74 70.38
C PRO A 7 5.07 -51.41 69.98
N ALA A 8 4.92 -50.87 68.77
CA ALA A 8 3.71 -50.85 67.93
C ALA A 8 3.61 -52.16 67.08
N PRO A 9 2.66 -52.39 66.12
CA PRO A 9 1.50 -51.59 65.69
C PRO A 9 0.22 -52.43 65.35
N ALA A 10 -0.88 -51.76 64.93
CA ALA A 10 -1.78 -52.26 63.87
C ALA A 10 -2.57 -51.13 63.20
N GLN A 11 -2.46 -51.06 61.86
CA GLN A 11 -3.19 -50.15 60.96
C GLN A 11 -4.57 -50.71 60.57
N SER A 12 -5.52 -49.84 60.27
CA SER A 12 -6.60 -50.10 59.32
C SER A 12 -6.81 -48.92 58.37
N SER A 13 -6.98 -49.26 57.10
CA SER A 13 -7.00 -48.42 55.90
C SER A 13 -8.41 -48.02 55.48
N SER A 14 -8.61 -46.77 55.05
CA SER A 14 -9.68 -46.42 54.11
C SER A 14 -9.13 -45.49 53.04
N SER A 15 -9.18 -45.94 51.79
CA SER A 15 -8.74 -45.23 50.58
C SER A 15 -9.95 -44.57 49.92
N GLY A 16 -10.06 -43.25 50.02
CA GLY A 16 -10.95 -42.44 49.18
C GLY A 16 -10.17 -41.92 47.97
N SER A 17 -10.62 -42.24 46.76
CA SER A 17 -10.08 -41.70 45.52
C SER A 17 -10.55 -40.26 45.31
N GLU A 18 -9.62 -39.30 45.14
CA GLU A 18 -9.93 -37.92 44.73
C GLU A 18 -10.61 -37.89 43.34
N PRO A 19 -11.58 -36.98 43.11
CA PRO A 19 -12.27 -36.87 41.82
C PRO A 19 -11.32 -36.32 40.75
N LYS A 20 -11.19 -37.02 39.62
CA LYS A 20 -10.52 -36.51 38.42
C LYS A 20 -11.36 -35.37 37.83
N LEU A 21 -10.88 -34.14 37.96
CA LEU A 21 -11.43 -32.98 37.26
C LEU A 21 -11.14 -33.07 35.76
N HIS A 22 -12.18 -32.98 34.93
CA HIS A 22 -12.04 -32.99 33.47
C HIS A 22 -11.50 -31.65 32.97
N ALA A 23 -10.55 -31.68 32.02
CA ALA A 23 -9.90 -30.49 31.46
C ALA A 23 -10.90 -29.45 30.92
N GLU A 24 -12.05 -29.90 30.39
CA GLU A 24 -13.10 -29.02 29.87
C GLU A 24 -13.78 -28.18 30.95
N ASP A 25 -13.97 -28.72 32.16
CA ASP A 25 -14.59 -28.01 33.27
C ASP A 25 -13.65 -26.94 33.84
N LEU A 26 -12.36 -27.22 33.83
CA LEU A 26 -11.33 -26.28 34.25
C LEU A 26 -11.18 -25.10 33.27
N ILE A 27 -11.22 -25.38 31.97
CA ILE A 27 -11.22 -24.34 30.92
C ILE A 27 -12.46 -23.45 31.05
N ARG A 28 -13.63 -24.02 31.34
CA ARG A 28 -14.87 -23.26 31.55
C ARG A 28 -14.78 -22.34 32.76
N ALA A 29 -14.23 -22.84 33.88
CA ALA A 29 -14.01 -22.05 35.09
C ALA A 29 -13.01 -20.90 34.88
N LEU A 30 -11.89 -21.15 34.19
CA LEU A 30 -10.89 -20.13 33.87
C LEU A 30 -11.46 -19.04 32.95
N LYS A 31 -12.22 -19.40 31.92
CA LYS A 31 -12.88 -18.43 31.03
C LYS A 31 -13.87 -17.53 31.78
N SER A 32 -14.72 -18.12 32.62
CA SER A 32 -15.70 -17.37 33.43
C SER A 32 -15.02 -16.42 34.41
N PHE A 33 -13.94 -16.88 35.08
CA PHE A 33 -13.18 -16.07 36.02
C PHE A 33 -12.49 -14.87 35.35
N VAL A 34 -11.85 -15.08 34.20
CA VAL A 34 -11.19 -13.99 33.44
C VAL A 34 -12.23 -12.98 32.92
N LEU A 35 -13.38 -13.44 32.41
CA LEU A 35 -14.47 -12.55 31.98
C LEU A 35 -15.02 -11.69 33.12
N LYS A 36 -15.17 -12.25 34.32
CA LYS A 36 -15.60 -11.51 35.52
C LYS A 36 -14.62 -10.43 35.95
N ILE A 37 -13.31 -10.64 35.76
CA ILE A 37 -12.28 -9.68 36.16
C ILE A 37 -12.09 -8.57 35.11
N VAL A 38 -12.13 -8.91 33.82
CA VAL A 38 -11.79 -7.97 32.75
C VAL A 38 -12.98 -7.10 32.35
N GLY A 39 -14.23 -7.57 32.51
CA GLY A 39 -15.42 -6.86 32.04
C GLY A 39 -15.43 -6.63 30.51
N ASP A 40 -16.51 -6.07 29.97
CA ASP A 40 -16.77 -5.91 28.53
C ASP A 40 -15.86 -4.89 27.79
N SER A 41 -14.70 -4.55 28.34
CA SER A 41 -13.78 -3.57 27.76
C SER A 41 -12.39 -4.18 27.59
N ALA A 42 -12.19 -4.84 26.45
CA ALA A 42 -10.92 -5.43 26.09
C ALA A 42 -9.97 -4.40 25.47
N SER A 43 -8.90 -4.07 26.17
CA SER A 43 -7.61 -3.80 25.53
C SER A 43 -6.48 -4.32 26.42
N ALA A 44 -5.90 -5.45 26.01
CA ALA A 44 -4.59 -5.96 26.40
C ALA A 44 -4.24 -5.93 27.91
N VAL A 45 -4.91 -6.76 28.72
CA VAL A 45 -4.37 -7.16 30.02
C VAL A 45 -3.66 -8.49 29.84
N ASN A 46 -2.38 -8.56 30.24
CA ASN A 46 -1.62 -9.81 30.27
C ASN A 46 -2.27 -10.76 31.28
N VAL A 47 -3.06 -11.72 30.79
CA VAL A 47 -3.84 -12.66 31.61
C VAL A 47 -2.94 -13.49 32.53
N LYS A 48 -1.67 -13.73 32.15
CA LYS A 48 -0.65 -14.34 33.01
C LYS A 48 -0.45 -13.53 34.29
N THR A 49 -0.36 -12.21 34.17
CA THR A 49 -0.24 -11.28 35.30
C THR A 49 -1.52 -11.26 36.15
N VAL A 50 -2.71 -11.43 35.56
CA VAL A 50 -3.97 -11.51 36.32
C VAL A 50 -4.04 -12.79 37.16
N ILE A 51 -3.60 -13.93 36.62
CA ILE A 51 -3.53 -15.19 37.35
C ILE A 51 -2.43 -15.15 38.41
N GLU A 52 -1.26 -14.57 38.11
CA GLU A 52 -0.20 -14.33 39.10
C GLU A 52 -0.69 -13.41 40.24
N ILE A 53 -1.41 -12.32 39.94
CA ILE A 53 -2.05 -11.44 40.95
C ILE A 53 -3.10 -12.20 41.78
N ALA A 54 -3.87 -13.10 41.16
CA ALA A 54 -4.86 -13.91 41.86
C ALA A 54 -4.21 -14.97 42.78
N LEU A 55 -3.03 -15.47 42.41
CA LEU A 55 -2.24 -16.40 43.24
C LEU A 55 -1.42 -15.69 44.32
N ASP A 56 -0.97 -14.44 44.09
CA ASP A 56 -0.21 -13.62 45.05
C ASP A 56 -1.10 -12.93 46.09
N ARG A 57 -2.41 -12.77 45.84
CA ARG A 57 -3.35 -12.12 46.78
C ARG A 57 -3.70 -12.95 48.02
N GLU A 58 -3.10 -14.13 48.23
CA GLU A 58 -3.32 -14.99 49.40
C GLU A 58 -2.21 -14.95 50.47
N ASP A 59 -1.18 -14.10 50.36
CA ASP A 59 -0.14 -13.97 51.41
C ASP A 59 -0.47 -12.96 52.53
N GLN A 60 -1.74 -12.56 52.68
CA GLN A 60 -2.22 -11.92 53.91
C GLN A 60 -3.04 -12.92 54.75
N PRO A 61 -2.64 -13.19 56.01
CA PRO A 61 -3.36 -14.12 56.86
C PRO A 61 -4.64 -13.45 57.37
N SER A 62 -5.76 -13.62 56.66
CA SER A 62 -7.07 -13.43 57.27
C SER A 62 -7.41 -14.69 58.06
N THR A 63 -7.22 -14.59 59.37
CA THR A 63 -7.83 -15.47 60.36
C THR A 63 -9.35 -15.49 60.16
N GLU A 64 -9.88 -16.52 59.51
CA GLU A 64 -11.25 -17.00 59.73
C GLU A 64 -11.41 -18.39 59.10
N GLN A 65 -12.15 -19.25 59.80
CA GLN A 65 -12.30 -20.67 59.54
C GLN A 65 -12.90 -20.95 58.15
N ALA A 66 -12.17 -21.69 57.32
CA ALA A 66 -12.70 -22.30 56.11
C ALA A 66 -13.54 -23.53 56.49
N ASP A 67 -14.86 -23.35 56.54
CA ASP A 67 -15.84 -24.43 56.48
C ASP A 67 -17.13 -23.86 55.84
N SER A 68 -17.17 -23.85 54.50
CA SER A 68 -18.44 -23.82 53.76
C SER A 68 -18.30 -24.57 52.43
N ASP A 69 -19.25 -25.46 52.15
CA ASP A 69 -19.31 -26.27 50.91
C ASP A 69 -19.46 -25.41 49.63
N ASP A 70 -19.77 -24.12 49.76
CA ASP A 70 -19.91 -23.19 48.62
C ASP A 70 -18.56 -22.83 47.96
N GLU A 71 -17.48 -22.80 48.74
CA GLU A 71 -16.15 -22.48 48.20
C GLU A 71 -15.59 -23.64 47.36
N VAL A 72 -15.97 -24.87 47.71
CA VAL A 72 -15.59 -26.12 47.04
C VAL A 72 -16.16 -26.20 45.61
N HIS A 73 -17.25 -25.50 45.31
CA HIS A 73 -17.85 -25.43 43.98
C HIS A 73 -17.63 -24.09 43.26
N SER A 74 -16.96 -23.14 43.89
CA SER A 74 -16.60 -21.87 43.27
C SER A 74 -15.52 -22.03 42.18
N GLU A 75 -15.55 -21.17 41.17
CA GLU A 75 -14.55 -21.14 40.08
C GLU A 75 -13.11 -20.99 40.62
N VAL A 76 -12.95 -20.22 41.70
CA VAL A 76 -11.68 -20.02 42.41
C VAL A 76 -11.25 -21.30 43.14
N GLY A 77 -12.18 -22.00 43.81
CA GLY A 77 -11.90 -23.27 44.48
C GLY A 77 -11.50 -24.40 43.53
N LEU A 78 -11.99 -24.38 42.29
CA LEU A 78 -11.58 -25.30 41.23
C LEU A 78 -10.14 -25.05 40.76
N ILE A 79 -9.77 -23.79 40.55
CA ILE A 79 -8.40 -23.39 40.18
C ILE A 79 -7.42 -23.72 41.32
N ARG A 80 -7.83 -23.46 42.58
CA ARG A 80 -7.04 -23.76 43.79
C ARG A 80 -6.71 -25.25 43.92
N ARG A 81 -7.70 -26.13 43.76
CA ARG A 81 -7.48 -27.59 43.82
C ARG A 81 -6.53 -28.07 42.74
N ALA A 82 -6.69 -27.57 41.51
CA ALA A 82 -5.83 -27.97 40.40
C ALA A 82 -4.35 -27.57 40.62
N ALA A 83 -4.10 -26.37 41.15
CA ALA A 83 -2.75 -25.91 41.49
C ALA A 83 -2.13 -26.67 42.67
N VAL A 84 -2.93 -27.02 43.69
CA VAL A 84 -2.47 -27.81 44.85
C VAL A 84 -2.14 -29.26 44.45
N SER A 85 -2.94 -29.87 43.57
CA SER A 85 -2.67 -31.21 43.04
C SER A 85 -1.37 -31.24 42.22
N ASP A 86 -1.04 -30.17 41.47
CA ASP A 86 0.19 -30.10 40.67
C ASP A 86 1.46 -29.99 41.54
N ARG A 87 1.42 -29.17 42.61
CA ARG A 87 2.52 -29.09 43.59
C ARG A 87 2.76 -30.40 44.33
N LYS A 88 1.70 -31.16 44.63
CA LYS A 88 1.82 -32.44 45.34
C LYS A 88 2.30 -33.59 44.48
N LEU A 89 2.08 -33.54 43.16
CA LEU A 89 2.37 -34.65 42.27
C LEU A 89 3.58 -34.42 41.35
N GLY A 90 4.18 -33.22 41.35
CA GLY A 90 5.40 -32.92 40.60
C GLY A 90 5.24 -33.04 39.08
N TYR A 91 4.01 -32.97 38.57
CA TYR A 91 3.76 -33.05 37.14
C TYR A 91 4.06 -31.69 36.48
N SER A 92 4.87 -31.70 35.42
CA SER A 92 4.96 -30.56 34.48
C SER A 92 3.72 -30.45 33.57
N SER A 93 2.73 -31.33 33.74
CA SER A 93 1.65 -31.52 32.79
C SER A 93 0.52 -30.49 32.94
N PHE A 94 0.22 -30.00 34.16
CA PHE A 94 -0.82 -28.98 34.34
C PHE A 94 -0.32 -27.63 33.83
N ALA A 95 0.90 -27.22 34.21
CA ALA A 95 1.55 -26.03 33.66
C ALA A 95 1.66 -26.11 32.13
N CYS A 96 2.07 -27.25 31.57
CA CYS A 96 2.12 -27.46 30.12
C CYS A 96 0.73 -27.51 29.46
N GLN A 97 -0.32 -28.03 30.12
CA GLN A 97 -1.70 -28.02 29.61
C GLN A 97 -2.32 -26.61 29.67
N VAL A 98 -2.03 -25.84 30.72
CA VAL A 98 -2.42 -24.45 30.85
C VAL A 98 -1.65 -23.60 29.83
N GLU A 99 -0.34 -23.76 29.67
CA GLU A 99 0.46 -23.09 28.65
C GLU A 99 -0.02 -23.44 27.22
N ASN A 100 -0.26 -24.72 26.90
CA ASN A 100 -0.82 -25.11 25.60
C ASN A 100 -2.27 -24.60 25.39
N ALA A 101 -3.08 -24.52 26.45
CA ALA A 101 -4.42 -23.93 26.39
C ALA A 101 -4.40 -22.40 26.29
N MET A 102 -3.37 -21.75 26.82
CA MET A 102 -3.12 -20.31 26.73
C MET A 102 -2.49 -19.92 25.38
N GLU A 103 -1.77 -20.83 24.71
CA GLU A 103 -1.24 -20.66 23.35
C GLU A 103 -2.32 -20.87 22.26
N GLY A 104 -3.45 -21.48 22.59
CA GLY A 104 -4.60 -21.66 21.70
C GLY A 104 -5.50 -20.42 21.62
N PRO A 105 -6.24 -20.22 20.52
CA PRO A 105 -7.21 -19.14 20.42
C PRO A 105 -8.32 -19.26 21.47
N TRP A 106 -8.56 -18.19 22.23
CA TRP A 106 -9.53 -18.14 23.32
C TRP A 106 -10.99 -18.10 22.85
N TYR A 107 -11.18 -17.95 21.55
CA TYR A 107 -12.46 -17.83 20.87
C TYR A 107 -12.94 -19.17 20.29
N THR A 108 -14.25 -19.27 20.12
CA THR A 108 -14.96 -20.38 19.49
C THR A 108 -15.02 -20.22 17.96
N ILE A 109 -15.46 -21.25 17.23
CA ILE A 109 -15.72 -21.15 15.79
C ILE A 109 -16.73 -20.04 15.48
N GLU A 110 -17.75 -19.86 16.32
CA GLU A 110 -18.76 -18.79 16.16
C GLU A 110 -18.16 -17.39 16.36
N GLU A 111 -17.41 -17.19 17.45
CA GLU A 111 -16.72 -15.92 17.70
C GLU A 111 -15.69 -15.62 16.61
N LYS A 112 -15.00 -16.64 16.08
CA LYS A 112 -14.09 -16.49 14.94
C LYS A 112 -14.82 -16.05 13.67
N LEU A 113 -15.97 -16.67 13.38
CA LEU A 113 -16.81 -16.25 12.25
C LEU A 113 -17.20 -14.77 12.39
N GLN A 114 -17.69 -14.38 13.56
CA GLN A 114 -18.09 -12.99 13.82
C GLN A 114 -16.93 -12.02 13.67
N GLY A 115 -15.77 -12.33 14.25
CA GLY A 115 -14.55 -11.51 14.12
C GLY A 115 -14.09 -11.37 12.67
N CYS A 116 -13.96 -12.49 11.94
CA CYS A 116 -13.55 -12.46 10.53
C CYS A 116 -14.57 -11.73 9.64
N LEU A 117 -15.87 -11.89 9.92
CA LEU A 117 -16.91 -11.18 9.19
C LEU A 117 -16.86 -9.68 9.49
N HIS A 118 -16.62 -9.30 10.75
CA HIS A 118 -16.47 -7.90 11.15
C HIS A 118 -15.30 -7.26 10.40
N ASP A 119 -14.12 -7.88 10.45
CA ASP A 119 -12.94 -7.40 9.74
C ASP A 119 -13.21 -7.25 8.24
N HIS A 120 -13.96 -8.18 7.64
CA HIS A 120 -14.31 -8.10 6.22
C HIS A 120 -15.26 -6.94 5.92
N VAL A 121 -16.38 -6.82 6.64
CA VAL A 121 -17.41 -5.82 6.37
C VAL A 121 -16.91 -4.40 6.68
N PHE A 122 -16.19 -4.21 7.78
CA PHE A 122 -15.80 -2.88 8.23
C PHE A 122 -14.46 -2.40 7.66
N ASN A 123 -13.54 -3.30 7.29
CA ASN A 123 -12.23 -2.90 6.75
C ASN A 123 -12.10 -3.10 5.23
N LYS A 124 -12.94 -3.93 4.59
CA LYS A 124 -12.82 -4.24 3.14
C LYS A 124 -14.00 -3.80 2.30
N MET A 125 -15.20 -3.74 2.85
CA MET A 125 -16.40 -3.38 2.11
C MET A 125 -16.70 -1.86 2.19
N PRO A 126 -17.38 -1.31 1.17
CA PRO A 126 -17.88 0.05 1.23
C PRO A 126 -18.80 0.34 2.42
N ILE A 127 -18.90 1.62 2.79
CA ILE A 127 -19.75 2.10 3.90
C ILE A 127 -21.21 1.70 3.69
N ARG A 128 -21.67 1.75 2.43
CA ARG A 128 -23.00 1.28 2.01
C ARG A 128 -22.93 0.49 0.72
N LEU A 129 -23.88 -0.43 0.55
CA LEU A 129 -24.08 -1.19 -0.68
C LEU A 129 -25.56 -1.24 -1.04
N LEU A 130 -25.84 -1.25 -2.33
CA LEU A 130 -27.13 -1.64 -2.89
C LEU A 130 -27.27 -3.16 -2.74
N CYS A 131 -28.39 -3.62 -2.19
CA CYS A 131 -28.79 -5.02 -2.11
C CYS A 131 -29.87 -5.28 -3.16
N PHE A 132 -29.64 -6.29 -3.99
CA PHE A 132 -30.55 -6.71 -5.05
C PHE A 132 -31.29 -7.97 -4.62
N GLU A 133 -32.60 -7.90 -4.55
CA GLU A 133 -33.47 -9.05 -4.27
C GLU A 133 -34.42 -9.26 -5.43
N LYS A 134 -34.55 -10.51 -5.88
CA LYS A 134 -35.56 -10.86 -6.87
C LYS A 134 -36.94 -10.78 -6.22
N HIS A 135 -37.80 -9.92 -6.75
CA HIS A 135 -39.20 -9.80 -6.35
C HIS A 135 -40.08 -9.92 -7.60
N GLU A 136 -40.71 -11.07 -7.78
CA GLU A 136 -41.48 -11.41 -8.99
C GLU A 136 -40.61 -11.30 -10.27
N SER A 137 -40.99 -10.39 -11.17
CA SER A 137 -40.34 -10.12 -12.46
C SER A 137 -39.25 -9.05 -12.37
N ASN A 138 -39.16 -8.31 -11.26
CA ASN A 138 -38.29 -7.15 -11.11
C ASN A 138 -37.28 -7.35 -9.96
N LEU A 139 -36.18 -6.59 -9.99
CA LEU A 139 -35.25 -6.51 -8.87
C LEU A 139 -35.68 -5.40 -7.91
N ARG A 140 -35.93 -5.77 -6.66
CA ARG A 140 -36.04 -4.81 -5.56
C ARG A 140 -34.61 -4.40 -5.17
N ILE A 141 -34.41 -3.08 -5.04
CA ILE A 141 -33.13 -2.49 -4.69
C ILE A 141 -33.29 -1.79 -3.34
N GLU A 142 -32.41 -2.12 -2.40
CA GLU A 142 -32.36 -1.53 -1.06
C GLU A 142 -30.95 -1.01 -0.78
N LEU A 143 -30.83 0.14 -0.12
CA LEU A 143 -29.52 0.66 0.30
C LEU A 143 -29.26 0.19 1.73
N LEU A 144 -28.16 -0.54 1.94
CA LEU A 144 -27.79 -1.09 3.24
C LEU A 144 -26.49 -0.47 3.75
N GLU A 145 -26.44 -0.17 5.05
CA GLU A 145 -25.21 0.20 5.76
C GLU A 145 -24.45 -1.03 6.24
N ARG A 146 -23.17 -0.86 6.61
CA ARG A 146 -22.30 -1.95 7.11
C ARG A 146 -22.93 -2.80 8.21
N SER A 147 -23.64 -2.20 9.16
CA SER A 147 -24.33 -2.93 10.23
C SER A 147 -25.39 -3.90 9.69
N SER A 148 -26.24 -3.43 8.76
CA SER A 148 -27.26 -4.25 8.10
C SER A 148 -26.64 -5.32 7.18
N ILE A 149 -25.56 -4.97 6.47
CA ILE A 149 -24.78 -5.92 5.66
C ILE A 149 -24.22 -7.03 6.56
N PHE A 150 -23.62 -6.67 7.69
CA PHE A 150 -23.06 -7.61 8.67
C PHE A 150 -24.12 -8.59 9.15
N SER A 151 -25.25 -8.11 9.68
CA SER A 151 -26.32 -8.99 10.21
C SER A 151 -26.86 -9.94 9.15
N ARG A 152 -27.02 -9.46 7.90
CA ARG A 152 -27.54 -10.26 6.79
C ARG A 152 -26.55 -11.32 6.32
N LEU A 153 -25.26 -10.98 6.25
CA LEU A 153 -24.20 -11.93 5.92
C LEU A 153 -24.02 -12.95 7.04
N GLU A 154 -24.06 -12.53 8.30
CA GLU A 154 -23.93 -13.41 9.46
C GLU A 154 -24.99 -14.51 9.44
N SER A 155 -26.26 -14.15 9.24
CA SER A 155 -27.36 -15.11 9.14
C SER A 155 -27.13 -16.14 8.01
N LYS A 156 -26.73 -15.66 6.82
CA LYS A 156 -26.44 -16.54 5.67
C LYS A 156 -25.24 -17.44 5.92
N LEU A 157 -24.18 -16.91 6.53
CA LEU A 157 -22.94 -17.65 6.78
C LEU A 157 -23.13 -18.71 7.87
N ARG A 158 -23.90 -18.42 8.92
CA ARG A 158 -24.28 -19.42 9.93
C ARG A 158 -25.03 -20.59 9.27
N ALA A 159 -26.03 -20.30 8.44
CA ALA A 159 -26.74 -21.33 7.69
C ALA A 159 -25.83 -22.14 6.76
N ALA A 160 -24.91 -21.46 6.06
CA ALA A 160 -23.94 -22.10 5.18
C ALA A 160 -22.94 -22.99 5.93
N LEU A 161 -22.46 -22.56 7.10
CA LEU A 161 -21.59 -23.35 7.97
C LEU A 161 -22.29 -24.63 8.44
N HIS A 162 -23.53 -24.52 8.93
CA HIS A 162 -24.31 -25.69 9.34
C HIS A 162 -24.54 -26.68 8.18
N THR A 163 -24.75 -26.17 6.97
CA THR A 163 -24.99 -27.01 5.78
C THR A 163 -23.71 -27.67 5.28
N ASN A 164 -22.61 -26.93 5.18
CA ASN A 164 -21.36 -27.41 4.57
C ASN A 164 -20.50 -28.20 5.56
N TYR A 165 -20.64 -27.92 6.86
CA TYR A 165 -19.82 -28.51 7.93
C TYR A 165 -20.68 -28.96 9.12
N PRO A 166 -21.59 -29.93 8.92
CA PRO A 166 -22.55 -30.36 9.96
C PRO A 166 -21.88 -30.97 11.20
N SER A 167 -20.63 -31.43 11.08
CA SER A 167 -19.85 -31.98 12.21
C SER A 167 -19.22 -30.91 13.10
N TRP A 168 -19.20 -29.65 12.66
CA TRP A 168 -18.58 -28.58 13.44
C TRP A 168 -19.48 -28.15 14.59
N LYS A 169 -18.95 -28.20 15.81
CA LYS A 169 -19.59 -27.58 16.97
C LYS A 169 -19.17 -26.12 17.01
N LEU A 170 -20.12 -25.20 16.91
CA LEU A 170 -19.86 -23.75 16.93
C LEU A 170 -19.11 -23.29 18.19
N SER A 171 -19.30 -23.99 19.32
CA SER A 171 -18.60 -23.76 20.59
C SER A 171 -17.18 -24.36 20.67
N ALA A 172 -16.72 -25.10 19.66
CA ALA A 172 -15.39 -25.67 19.66
C ALA A 172 -14.31 -24.62 19.38
N VAL A 173 -13.09 -24.90 19.82
CA VAL A 173 -11.89 -24.11 19.48
C VAL A 173 -11.58 -24.29 17.99
N PRO A 174 -11.41 -23.21 17.21
CA PRO A 174 -11.13 -23.31 15.79
C PRO A 174 -9.70 -23.79 15.53
N THR A 175 -9.56 -24.68 14.55
CA THR A 175 -8.28 -25.03 13.92
C THR A 175 -7.96 -24.09 12.77
N LYS A 176 -6.71 -24.06 12.29
CA LYS A 176 -6.33 -23.33 11.06
C LYS A 176 -7.18 -23.70 9.84
N SER A 177 -7.66 -24.94 9.78
CA SER A 177 -8.57 -25.37 8.71
C SER A 177 -9.95 -24.74 8.84
N ASN A 178 -10.44 -24.54 10.07
CA ASN A 178 -11.69 -23.83 10.31
C ASN A 178 -11.57 -22.37 9.87
N GLU A 179 -10.48 -21.70 10.24
CA GLU A 179 -10.26 -20.30 9.89
C GLU A 179 -10.23 -20.07 8.37
N ARG A 180 -9.52 -20.94 7.63
CA ARG A 180 -9.47 -20.87 6.18
C ARG A 180 -10.86 -21.02 5.55
N ALA A 181 -11.61 -22.04 5.95
CA ALA A 181 -12.94 -22.28 5.42
C ALA A 181 -13.95 -21.18 5.80
N ILE A 182 -13.85 -20.58 6.99
CA ILE A 182 -14.61 -19.37 7.35
C ILE A 182 -14.27 -18.23 6.40
N GLY A 183 -12.98 -17.98 6.15
CA GLY A 183 -12.52 -16.95 5.21
C GLY A 183 -13.01 -17.18 3.78
N ASP A 184 -13.00 -18.42 3.31
CA ASP A 184 -13.50 -18.81 1.98
C ASP A 184 -15.02 -18.59 1.86
N LEU A 185 -15.78 -18.93 2.91
CA LEU A 185 -17.22 -18.65 2.96
C LEU A 185 -17.50 -17.15 2.94
N ILE A 186 -16.85 -16.36 3.79
CA ILE A 186 -17.03 -14.90 3.80
C ILE A 186 -16.74 -14.34 2.40
N SER A 187 -15.62 -14.73 1.79
CA SER A 187 -15.24 -14.28 0.45
C SER A 187 -16.24 -14.68 -0.63
N LYS A 188 -16.92 -15.82 -0.46
CA LYS A 188 -17.97 -16.30 -1.38
C LYS A 188 -19.28 -15.52 -1.24
N TYR A 189 -19.71 -15.23 -0.02
CA TYR A 189 -21.02 -14.62 0.26
C TYR A 189 -21.01 -13.09 0.28
N ALA A 190 -19.88 -12.46 0.60
CA ALA A 190 -19.72 -11.00 0.69
C ALA A 190 -19.31 -10.33 -0.64
N ARG A 191 -19.57 -10.99 -1.77
CA ARG A 191 -19.22 -10.48 -3.11
C ARG A 191 -20.15 -9.35 -3.53
N TYR A 192 -19.58 -8.29 -4.10
CA TYR A 192 -20.33 -7.16 -4.65
C TYR A 192 -19.78 -6.73 -6.01
N ALA A 193 -20.67 -6.17 -6.84
CA ALA A 193 -20.31 -5.46 -8.06
C ALA A 193 -19.98 -4.00 -7.73
N ILE A 194 -19.10 -3.38 -8.49
CA ILE A 194 -18.83 -1.94 -8.40
C ILE A 194 -19.05 -1.30 -9.76
N LEU A 195 -19.81 -0.21 -9.82
CA LEU A 195 -20.07 0.52 -11.06
C LEU A 195 -19.04 1.61 -11.28
N SER A 196 -18.30 1.49 -12.38
CA SER A 196 -17.46 2.54 -12.94
C SER A 196 -18.18 3.17 -14.13
N HIS A 197 -18.41 4.49 -14.08
CA HIS A 197 -19.24 5.17 -15.07
C HIS A 197 -18.96 6.67 -15.15
N THR A 198 -19.40 7.30 -16.24
CA THR A 198 -19.47 8.75 -16.35
C THR A 198 -20.79 9.27 -15.76
N TRP A 199 -20.72 10.35 -15.00
CA TRP A 199 -21.92 11.08 -14.59
C TRP A 199 -22.61 11.64 -15.83
N LEU A 200 -23.95 11.70 -15.82
CA LEU A 200 -24.73 12.29 -16.90
C LEU A 200 -24.33 13.76 -17.13
N ARG A 201 -23.69 14.04 -18.27
CA ARG A 201 -23.20 15.39 -18.62
C ARG A 201 -24.31 16.31 -19.14
N SER A 202 -25.34 15.74 -19.76
CA SER A 202 -26.28 16.47 -20.61
C SER A 202 -27.60 16.87 -19.91
N ALA A 203 -27.84 16.41 -18.68
CA ALA A 203 -29.02 16.77 -17.88
C ALA A 203 -28.81 16.41 -16.39
N PRO A 204 -29.41 17.17 -15.44
CA PRO A 204 -29.61 16.67 -14.08
C PRO A 204 -30.44 15.38 -14.11
N GLY A 205 -30.23 14.49 -13.14
CA GLY A 205 -30.98 13.23 -13.05
C GLY A 205 -30.16 12.00 -12.67
N GLU A 206 -28.90 12.15 -12.21
CA GLU A 206 -28.26 11.08 -11.43
C GLU A 206 -28.99 10.93 -10.10
N VAL A 207 -29.26 9.70 -9.70
CA VAL A 207 -29.79 9.43 -8.36
C VAL A 207 -28.66 9.61 -7.36
N THR A 208 -28.86 10.48 -6.38
CA THR A 208 -27.92 10.70 -5.29
C THR A 208 -28.34 9.98 -4.01
N TYR A 209 -27.43 9.90 -3.02
CA TYR A 209 -27.75 9.44 -1.68
C TYR A 209 -28.92 10.22 -1.04
N GLY A 210 -28.94 11.55 -1.21
CA GLY A 210 -30.00 12.42 -0.70
C GLY A 210 -31.36 12.07 -1.33
N ASP A 211 -31.39 11.90 -2.65
CA ASP A 211 -32.62 11.52 -3.36
C ASP A 211 -33.13 10.14 -2.90
N TRP A 212 -32.22 9.19 -2.70
CA TRP A 212 -32.56 7.84 -2.24
C TRP A 212 -33.17 7.84 -0.84
N THR A 213 -32.53 8.51 0.11
CA THR A 213 -32.97 8.56 1.52
C THR A 213 -34.32 9.27 1.69
N THR A 214 -34.60 10.27 0.87
CA THR A 214 -35.86 11.01 0.87
C THR A 214 -36.90 10.43 -0.08
N SER A 215 -36.55 9.37 -0.83
CA SER A 215 -37.37 8.81 -1.90
C SER A 215 -37.82 9.85 -2.95
N CYS A 216 -37.01 10.87 -3.20
CA CYS A 216 -37.30 11.97 -4.13
C CYS A 216 -36.59 11.82 -5.50
N PHE A 217 -36.39 10.60 -5.95
CA PHE A 217 -35.90 10.32 -7.32
C PHE A 217 -37.07 10.04 -8.27
N ASN A 218 -36.92 10.46 -9.52
CA ASN A 218 -37.88 10.13 -10.57
C ASN A 218 -37.45 8.82 -11.28
N THR A 219 -38.35 7.85 -11.35
CA THR A 219 -38.08 6.54 -11.96
C THR A 219 -37.92 6.61 -13.48
N ASP A 220 -38.41 7.69 -14.11
CA ASP A 220 -38.25 7.93 -15.54
C ASP A 220 -36.90 8.60 -15.88
N ASP A 221 -36.14 9.06 -14.86
CA ASP A 221 -34.88 9.75 -15.09
C ASP A 221 -33.79 8.80 -15.62
N PRO A 222 -32.89 9.28 -16.51
CA PRO A 222 -31.83 8.45 -17.06
C PRO A 222 -30.90 7.86 -15.99
N GLY A 223 -30.66 8.55 -14.87
CA GLY A 223 -29.81 8.04 -13.78
C GLY A 223 -30.48 6.91 -13.01
N TYR A 224 -31.81 6.97 -12.80
CA TYR A 224 -32.53 5.85 -12.20
C TYR A 224 -32.48 4.62 -13.10
N ARG A 225 -32.69 4.79 -14.41
CA ARG A 225 -32.54 3.69 -15.38
C ARG A 225 -31.12 3.13 -15.42
N LYS A 226 -30.09 3.99 -15.32
CA LYS A 226 -28.68 3.56 -15.20
C LYS A 226 -28.48 2.67 -13.96
N LEU A 227 -29.02 3.06 -12.81
CA LEU A 227 -28.95 2.29 -11.57
C LEU A 227 -29.66 0.93 -11.70
N VAL A 228 -30.88 0.91 -12.25
CA VAL A 228 -31.64 -0.34 -12.45
C VAL A 228 -30.92 -1.27 -13.42
N ASN A 229 -30.39 -0.74 -14.52
CA ASN A 229 -29.64 -1.54 -15.49
C ASN A 229 -28.35 -2.09 -14.86
N PHE A 230 -27.63 -1.30 -14.06
CA PHE A 230 -26.48 -1.78 -13.29
C PHE A 230 -26.86 -2.95 -12.37
N ALA A 231 -27.93 -2.80 -11.59
CA ALA A 231 -28.43 -3.87 -10.72
C ALA A 231 -28.80 -5.13 -11.51
N GLN A 232 -29.44 -4.94 -12.67
CA GLN A 232 -29.85 -6.03 -13.55
C GLN A 232 -28.66 -6.79 -14.11
N VAL A 233 -27.64 -6.11 -14.65
CA VAL A 233 -26.46 -6.81 -15.18
C VAL A 233 -25.61 -7.42 -14.07
N ALA A 234 -25.48 -6.77 -12.91
CA ALA A 234 -24.79 -7.33 -11.76
C ALA A 234 -25.42 -8.65 -11.28
N TRP A 235 -26.75 -8.71 -11.25
CA TRP A 235 -27.48 -9.90 -10.85
C TRP A 235 -27.53 -10.97 -11.96
N ALA A 236 -27.94 -10.61 -13.17
CA ALA A 236 -28.22 -11.55 -14.25
C ALA A 236 -26.94 -12.12 -14.89
N ASP A 237 -25.94 -11.26 -15.15
CA ASP A 237 -24.72 -11.68 -15.85
C ASP A 237 -23.66 -12.22 -14.88
N HIS A 238 -23.62 -11.70 -13.64
CA HIS A 238 -22.54 -11.98 -12.69
C HIS A 238 -22.98 -12.70 -11.41
N GLY A 239 -24.29 -12.87 -11.20
CA GLY A 239 -24.83 -13.56 -10.01
C GLY A 239 -24.57 -12.81 -8.70
N LEU A 240 -24.39 -11.49 -8.74
CA LEU A 240 -24.06 -10.67 -7.58
C LEU A 240 -25.33 -10.05 -6.99
N THR A 241 -25.48 -10.16 -5.66
CA THR A 241 -26.63 -9.59 -4.92
C THR A 241 -26.32 -8.27 -4.24
N PHE A 242 -25.07 -7.81 -4.33
CA PHE A 242 -24.64 -6.52 -3.82
C PHE A 242 -24.01 -5.70 -4.94
N GLY A 243 -24.23 -4.40 -4.92
CA GLY A 243 -23.64 -3.45 -5.84
C GLY A 243 -23.22 -2.15 -5.16
N TRP A 244 -22.26 -1.46 -5.72
CA TRP A 244 -21.84 -0.13 -5.26
C TRP A 244 -21.87 0.86 -6.42
N MET A 245 -22.46 2.03 -6.19
CA MET A 245 -22.50 3.16 -7.12
C MET A 245 -22.23 4.43 -6.31
N ASP A 246 -21.17 5.18 -6.66
CA ASP A 246 -20.68 6.31 -5.87
C ASP A 246 -21.73 7.41 -5.64
N THR A 247 -22.64 7.61 -6.59
CA THR A 247 -23.69 8.64 -6.49
C THR A 247 -24.70 8.33 -5.37
N VAL A 248 -25.04 7.05 -5.17
CA VAL A 248 -26.06 6.62 -4.20
C VAL A 248 -25.45 6.10 -2.91
N CYS A 249 -24.30 5.43 -2.97
CA CYS A 249 -23.69 4.78 -1.80
C CYS A 249 -22.86 5.72 -0.93
N ILE A 250 -22.48 6.91 -1.44
CA ILE A 250 -21.71 7.91 -0.69
C ILE A 250 -22.61 9.09 -0.34
N ASN A 251 -22.72 9.39 0.95
CA ASN A 251 -23.24 10.65 1.43
C ASN A 251 -22.20 11.76 1.24
N LYS A 252 -22.26 12.43 0.09
CA LYS A 252 -21.34 13.53 -0.28
C LYS A 252 -21.52 14.80 0.57
N GLU A 253 -22.57 14.87 1.39
CA GLU A 253 -22.82 15.98 2.33
C GLU A 253 -22.10 15.77 3.68
N SER A 254 -21.73 14.53 4.02
CA SER A 254 -20.94 14.21 5.20
C SER A 254 -19.45 14.27 4.88
N SER A 255 -18.74 15.26 5.40
CA SER A 255 -17.31 15.44 5.13
C SER A 255 -16.47 14.26 5.62
N SER A 256 -16.80 13.68 6.78
CA SER A 256 -16.10 12.50 7.31
C SER A 256 -16.32 11.26 6.44
N GLU A 257 -17.54 11.09 5.92
CA GLU A 257 -17.86 9.95 5.05
C GLU A 257 -17.23 10.10 3.67
N LEU A 258 -17.23 11.32 3.13
CA LEU A 258 -16.58 11.64 1.87
C LEU A 258 -15.07 11.41 1.94
N ASP A 259 -14.42 11.81 3.06
CA ASP A 259 -13.00 11.56 3.32
C ASP A 259 -12.69 10.05 3.35
N GLU A 260 -13.43 9.27 4.15
CA GLU A 260 -13.27 7.81 4.21
C GLU A 260 -13.47 7.18 2.82
N SER A 261 -14.51 7.63 2.10
CA SER A 261 -14.87 7.07 0.80
C SER A 261 -13.81 7.29 -0.26
N ILE A 262 -13.27 8.50 -0.36
CA ILE A 262 -12.22 8.82 -1.32
C ILE A 262 -10.93 8.07 -0.97
N ARG A 263 -10.55 8.02 0.31
CA ARG A 263 -9.35 7.30 0.77
C ARG A 263 -9.44 5.79 0.55
N SER A 264 -10.65 5.23 0.57
CA SER A 264 -10.89 3.79 0.47
C SER A 264 -11.24 3.31 -0.94
N MET A 265 -11.47 4.24 -1.88
CA MET A 265 -12.03 3.92 -3.20
C MET A 265 -11.18 2.90 -3.97
N TYR A 266 -9.85 3.05 -3.97
CA TYR A 266 -8.94 2.07 -4.59
C TYR A 266 -9.14 0.66 -4.03
N THR A 267 -9.18 0.55 -2.70
CA THR A 267 -9.36 -0.70 -1.98
C THR A 267 -10.73 -1.31 -2.27
N TRP A 268 -11.78 -0.51 -2.37
CA TRP A 268 -13.11 -0.99 -2.73
C TRP A 268 -13.17 -1.49 -4.18
N TYR A 269 -12.57 -0.78 -5.13
CA TYR A 269 -12.42 -1.30 -6.49
C TYR A 269 -11.61 -2.60 -6.52
N GLY A 270 -10.52 -2.68 -5.75
CA GLY A 270 -9.68 -3.87 -5.66
C GLY A 270 -10.33 -5.10 -5.02
N HIS A 271 -11.26 -4.89 -4.08
CA HIS A 271 -12.02 -5.97 -3.43
C HIS A 271 -13.34 -6.31 -4.10
N ALA A 272 -13.79 -5.53 -5.09
CA ALA A 272 -15.01 -5.83 -5.82
C ALA A 272 -14.88 -7.16 -6.57
N ALA A 273 -15.94 -7.96 -6.55
CA ALA A 273 -15.97 -9.23 -7.28
C ALA A 273 -16.10 -9.04 -8.79
N MET A 274 -16.61 -7.89 -9.22
CA MET A 274 -16.69 -7.46 -10.61
C MET A 274 -16.75 -5.92 -10.66
N CYS A 275 -15.85 -5.31 -11.43
CA CYS A 275 -15.98 -3.92 -11.84
C CYS A 275 -16.75 -3.86 -13.17
N ILE A 276 -17.95 -3.30 -13.13
CA ILE A 276 -18.80 -3.10 -14.30
C ILE A 276 -18.52 -1.69 -14.81
N VAL A 277 -17.93 -1.57 -16.00
CA VAL A 277 -17.68 -0.30 -16.65
C VAL A 277 -18.78 -0.04 -17.67
N HIS A 278 -19.53 1.04 -17.50
CA HIS A 278 -20.55 1.47 -18.46
C HIS A 278 -20.07 2.68 -19.27
N LEU A 279 -19.89 2.47 -20.58
CA LEU A 279 -19.45 3.47 -21.55
C LEU A 279 -20.67 4.12 -22.20
N SER A 280 -21.11 5.26 -21.66
CA SER A 280 -22.41 5.87 -22.03
C SER A 280 -22.46 6.43 -23.45
N GLU A 281 -21.31 6.73 -24.05
CA GLU A 281 -21.21 7.34 -25.39
C GLU A 281 -20.69 6.37 -26.45
N THR A 282 -20.52 5.10 -26.10
CA THR A 282 -19.98 4.06 -26.98
C THR A 282 -21.04 3.03 -27.35
N GLU A 283 -21.19 2.73 -28.63
CA GLU A 283 -22.07 1.65 -29.12
C GLU A 283 -21.29 0.39 -29.48
N SER A 284 -20.16 0.55 -30.18
CA SER A 284 -19.36 -0.55 -30.75
C SER A 284 -17.98 -0.66 -30.10
N LEU A 285 -17.39 -1.86 -30.12
CA LEU A 285 -16.05 -2.09 -29.58
C LEU A 285 -14.96 -1.28 -30.32
N ILE A 286 -15.18 -0.95 -31.59
CA ILE A 286 -14.19 -0.22 -32.40
C ILE A 286 -14.01 1.21 -31.89
N ASP A 287 -15.09 1.81 -31.36
CA ASP A 287 -15.13 3.20 -30.90
C ASP A 287 -14.85 3.34 -29.41
N MET A 288 -14.65 2.23 -28.70
CA MET A 288 -14.45 2.19 -27.25
C MET A 288 -13.36 3.15 -26.76
N HIS A 289 -12.24 3.23 -27.49
CA HIS A 289 -11.13 4.11 -27.11
C HIS A 289 -11.44 5.61 -27.14
N LEU A 290 -12.55 6.01 -27.78
CA LEU A 290 -13.01 7.40 -27.87
C LEU A 290 -13.94 7.80 -26.72
N ASP A 291 -14.35 6.85 -25.86
CA ASP A 291 -15.29 7.15 -24.79
C ASP A 291 -14.70 8.17 -23.79
N PRO A 292 -15.46 9.20 -23.39
CA PRO A 292 -15.01 10.18 -22.39
C PRO A 292 -14.66 9.56 -21.02
N TRP A 293 -15.07 8.32 -20.75
CA TRP A 293 -14.63 7.58 -19.58
C TRP A 293 -13.10 7.47 -19.52
N PHE A 294 -12.40 7.26 -20.64
CA PHE A 294 -10.94 7.08 -20.66
C PHE A 294 -10.14 8.32 -20.26
N THR A 295 -10.73 9.51 -20.40
CA THR A 295 -10.06 10.77 -20.06
C THR A 295 -10.31 11.23 -18.63
N ARG A 296 -11.18 10.59 -17.84
CA ARG A 296 -11.43 10.99 -16.44
C ARG A 296 -10.23 10.72 -15.54
N GLY A 297 -9.99 11.57 -14.55
CA GLY A 297 -8.94 11.39 -13.52
C GLY A 297 -9.06 10.08 -12.75
N TRP A 298 -10.27 9.74 -12.31
CA TRP A 298 -10.56 8.53 -11.51
C TRP A 298 -10.37 7.22 -12.26
N THR A 299 -10.40 7.25 -13.60
CA THR A 299 -10.34 6.05 -14.45
C THR A 299 -9.15 5.16 -14.19
N LEU A 300 -7.99 5.70 -13.80
CA LEU A 300 -6.83 4.86 -13.47
C LEU A 300 -7.12 3.88 -12.35
N GLN A 301 -7.71 4.35 -11.25
CA GLN A 301 -8.03 3.50 -10.11
C GLN A 301 -9.15 2.54 -10.46
N GLU A 302 -10.19 3.03 -11.15
CA GLU A 302 -11.35 2.23 -11.58
C GLU A 302 -10.95 1.11 -12.56
N LEU A 303 -9.86 1.31 -13.32
CA LEU A 303 -9.34 0.37 -14.31
C LEU A 303 -8.30 -0.61 -13.75
N LEU A 304 -7.33 -0.10 -12.97
CA LEU A 304 -6.17 -0.87 -12.51
C LEU A 304 -6.42 -1.64 -11.22
N ALA A 305 -7.21 -1.11 -10.28
CA ALA A 305 -7.43 -1.75 -8.98
C ALA A 305 -8.22 -3.06 -9.06
N PRO A 306 -9.36 -3.16 -9.80
CA PRO A 306 -10.20 -4.35 -9.77
C PRO A 306 -9.52 -5.58 -10.34
N GLN A 307 -9.72 -6.77 -9.78
CA GLN A 307 -9.18 -8.00 -10.39
C GLN A 307 -9.95 -8.45 -11.64
N TYR A 308 -11.25 -8.17 -11.68
CA TYR A 308 -12.16 -8.55 -12.77
C TYR A 308 -12.90 -7.31 -13.25
N ILE A 309 -12.92 -7.10 -14.56
CA ILE A 309 -13.56 -5.96 -15.20
C ILE A 309 -14.42 -6.41 -16.37
N LYS A 310 -15.58 -5.78 -16.56
CA LYS A 310 -16.47 -6.05 -17.68
C LYS A 310 -17.01 -4.73 -18.25
N PHE A 311 -16.80 -4.51 -19.54
CA PHE A 311 -17.24 -3.33 -20.25
C PHE A 311 -18.59 -3.56 -20.93
N TYR A 312 -19.47 -2.58 -20.72
CA TYR A 312 -20.80 -2.51 -21.30
C TYR A 312 -20.91 -1.22 -22.12
N ASN A 313 -21.54 -1.33 -23.28
CA ASN A 313 -21.85 -0.19 -24.14
C ASN A 313 -23.01 0.65 -23.56
N ARG A 314 -23.38 1.73 -24.26
CA ARG A 314 -24.49 2.64 -23.89
C ARG A 314 -25.86 1.96 -23.72
N ASN A 315 -26.03 0.77 -24.31
CA ASN A 315 -27.26 -0.01 -24.27
C ASN A 315 -27.20 -1.14 -23.24
N TRP A 316 -26.16 -1.17 -22.38
CA TRP A 316 -25.91 -2.24 -21.41
C TRP A 316 -25.68 -3.62 -22.05
N GLU A 317 -25.04 -3.63 -23.21
CA GLU A 317 -24.59 -4.85 -23.88
C GLU A 317 -23.08 -5.02 -23.70
N LYS A 318 -22.65 -6.26 -23.37
CA LYS A 318 -21.23 -6.61 -23.23
C LYS A 318 -20.52 -6.52 -24.59
N PHE A 319 -19.32 -5.93 -24.62
CA PHE A 319 -18.49 -5.97 -25.83
C PHE A 319 -17.93 -7.37 -26.13
N ALA A 320 -17.56 -8.12 -25.09
CA ALA A 320 -17.10 -9.50 -25.21
C ALA A 320 -18.04 -10.46 -24.46
N GLN A 321 -18.57 -11.46 -25.13
CA GLN A 321 -19.52 -12.41 -24.51
C GLN A 321 -18.82 -13.57 -23.80
N ASP A 322 -17.68 -14.03 -24.34
CA ASP A 322 -17.10 -15.34 -23.96
C ASP A 322 -16.11 -15.28 -22.78
N SER A 323 -15.76 -14.08 -22.29
CA SER A 323 -14.81 -13.91 -21.18
C SER A 323 -15.50 -13.57 -19.86
N SER A 324 -15.06 -14.18 -18.76
CA SER A 324 -15.48 -13.78 -17.41
C SER A 324 -14.96 -12.39 -17.03
N SER A 325 -13.81 -12.00 -17.59
CA SER A 325 -13.17 -10.70 -17.44
C SER A 325 -12.70 -10.20 -18.80
N ASP A 326 -12.88 -8.91 -19.07
CA ASP A 326 -12.34 -8.29 -20.28
C ASP A 326 -10.84 -8.05 -20.19
N ARG A 327 -10.24 -8.26 -19.00
CA ARG A 327 -8.78 -8.33 -18.83
C ARG A 327 -8.15 -9.43 -19.68
N ASP A 328 -8.88 -10.51 -19.92
CA ASP A 328 -8.42 -11.66 -20.71
C ASP A 328 -8.80 -11.55 -22.20
N ASN A 329 -9.46 -10.46 -22.60
CA ASN A 329 -9.90 -10.24 -23.98
C ASN A 329 -8.94 -9.33 -24.74
N ASN A 330 -8.21 -9.88 -25.71
CA ASN A 330 -7.21 -9.14 -26.49
C ASN A 330 -7.78 -7.94 -27.27
N LEU A 331 -9.04 -8.01 -27.75
CA LEU A 331 -9.63 -6.92 -28.52
C LEU A 331 -9.98 -5.74 -27.61
N VAL A 332 -10.59 -6.01 -26.45
CA VAL A 332 -10.89 -4.99 -25.44
C VAL A 332 -9.60 -4.39 -24.89
N MET A 333 -8.61 -5.23 -24.57
CA MET A 333 -7.30 -4.77 -24.12
C MET A 333 -6.56 -3.93 -25.17
N GLY A 334 -6.74 -4.22 -26.46
CA GLY A 334 -6.25 -3.39 -27.55
C GLY A 334 -6.86 -1.97 -27.54
N GLN A 335 -8.16 -1.86 -27.29
CA GLN A 335 -8.85 -0.57 -27.17
C GLN A 335 -8.42 0.21 -25.93
N ILE A 336 -8.27 -0.47 -24.78
CA ILE A 336 -7.74 0.14 -23.55
C ILE A 336 -6.32 0.66 -23.78
N CYS A 337 -5.45 -0.12 -24.44
CA CYS A 337 -4.09 0.28 -24.77
C CYS A 337 -4.10 1.51 -25.70
N HIS A 338 -4.97 1.54 -26.70
CA HIS A 338 -5.11 2.70 -27.59
C HIS A 338 -5.53 3.96 -26.82
N ALA A 339 -6.51 3.84 -25.92
CA ALA A 339 -7.05 4.98 -25.18
C ALA A 339 -6.11 5.51 -24.09
N THR A 340 -5.36 4.62 -23.43
CA THR A 340 -4.62 4.93 -22.19
C THR A 340 -3.11 4.83 -22.31
N THR A 341 -2.61 4.21 -23.38
CA THR A 341 -1.22 3.74 -23.54
C THR A 341 -0.79 2.64 -22.56
N ILE A 342 -1.67 2.16 -21.69
CA ILE A 342 -1.35 1.08 -20.74
C ILE A 342 -1.17 -0.21 -21.52
N THR A 343 0.01 -0.81 -21.39
CA THR A 343 0.32 -2.09 -22.03
C THR A 343 -0.29 -3.27 -21.25
N MET A 344 -0.40 -4.42 -21.90
CA MET A 344 -0.87 -5.65 -21.25
C MET A 344 -0.02 -6.01 -20.01
N ALA A 345 1.30 -5.81 -20.08
CA ALA A 345 2.20 -6.08 -18.96
C ALA A 345 1.90 -5.14 -17.77
N GLU A 346 1.82 -3.84 -18.01
CA GLU A 346 1.51 -2.82 -16.99
C GLU A 346 0.15 -3.06 -16.32
N PHE A 347 -0.81 -3.62 -17.05
CA PHE A 347 -2.15 -3.90 -16.55
C PHE A 347 -2.21 -5.04 -15.51
N THR A 348 -1.26 -5.98 -15.57
CA THR A 348 -1.22 -7.12 -14.64
C THR A 348 -0.76 -6.75 -13.24
N ASN A 349 0.14 -5.78 -13.11
CA ASN A 349 0.71 -5.39 -11.82
C ASN A 349 1.12 -3.92 -11.84
N ILE A 350 0.43 -3.09 -11.07
CA ILE A 350 0.75 -1.65 -11.00
C ILE A 350 2.15 -1.39 -10.40
N HIS A 351 2.66 -2.30 -9.56
CA HIS A 351 3.97 -2.15 -8.91
C HIS A 351 5.13 -2.26 -9.90
N ILE A 352 4.93 -2.89 -11.07
CA ILE A 352 5.95 -2.89 -12.14
C ILE A 352 6.00 -1.57 -12.91
N ILE A 353 4.98 -0.72 -12.75
CA ILE A 353 4.90 0.58 -13.41
C ILE A 353 5.73 1.59 -12.59
N PRO A 354 6.78 2.20 -13.17
CA PRO A 354 7.58 3.21 -12.48
C PRO A 354 6.76 4.44 -12.07
N PHE A 355 7.18 5.17 -11.02
CA PHE A 355 6.46 6.34 -10.48
C PHE A 355 6.18 7.40 -11.56
N SER A 356 7.19 7.76 -12.35
CA SER A 356 7.07 8.70 -13.47
C SER A 356 6.09 8.22 -14.52
N ARG A 357 6.01 6.91 -14.77
CA ARG A 357 5.05 6.33 -15.72
C ARG A 357 3.63 6.40 -15.17
N ARG A 358 3.41 6.11 -13.89
CA ARG A 358 2.10 6.30 -13.24
C ARG A 358 1.63 7.76 -13.33
N MET A 359 2.54 8.72 -13.09
CA MET A 359 2.25 10.15 -13.26
C MET A 359 2.00 10.53 -14.73
N GLN A 360 2.76 9.98 -15.67
CA GLN A 360 2.56 10.20 -17.10
C GLN A 360 1.20 9.72 -17.57
N LEU A 361 0.74 8.56 -17.06
CA LEU A 361 -0.61 8.10 -17.33
C LEU A 361 -1.60 9.17 -16.85
N ALA A 362 -1.46 9.68 -15.63
CA ALA A 362 -2.35 10.70 -15.08
C ALA A 362 -2.37 12.04 -15.86
N ALA A 363 -1.29 12.39 -16.55
CA ALA A 363 -1.06 13.71 -17.14
C ALA A 363 -2.13 14.23 -18.11
N ALA A 364 -2.72 13.35 -18.93
CA ALA A 364 -3.69 13.74 -19.95
C ALA A 364 -5.15 13.65 -19.48
N ARG A 365 -5.37 13.41 -18.18
CA ARG A 365 -6.71 13.18 -17.63
C ARG A 365 -7.35 14.47 -17.13
N GLU A 366 -8.67 14.52 -17.26
CA GLU A 366 -9.54 15.62 -16.88
C GLU A 366 -10.26 15.32 -15.57
N VAL A 367 -10.39 16.34 -14.73
CA VAL A 367 -11.05 16.25 -13.44
C VAL A 367 -12.11 17.34 -13.31
N THR A 368 -13.21 17.03 -12.61
CA THR A 368 -14.28 18.00 -12.34
C THR A 368 -13.91 18.92 -11.18
N ARG A 369 -13.35 18.35 -10.10
CA ARG A 369 -12.75 19.11 -8.99
C ARG A 369 -11.25 19.14 -9.18
N GLU A 370 -10.65 20.32 -9.11
CA GLU A 370 -9.25 20.49 -9.48
C GLU A 370 -8.29 19.67 -8.60
N GLU A 371 -8.64 19.46 -7.32
CA GLU A 371 -7.87 18.65 -6.37
C GLU A 371 -7.93 17.15 -6.65
N ASP A 372 -8.92 16.67 -7.42
CA ASP A 372 -8.97 15.27 -7.83
C ASP A 372 -7.78 14.90 -8.72
N THR A 373 -7.06 15.88 -9.28
CA THR A 373 -5.74 15.66 -9.92
C THR A 373 -4.78 14.91 -8.99
N ALA A 374 -4.91 15.09 -7.68
CA ALA A 374 -4.13 14.43 -6.65
C ALA A 374 -4.89 13.28 -5.98
N TYR A 375 -6.14 13.51 -5.56
CA TYR A 375 -6.90 12.48 -4.82
C TYR A 375 -7.15 11.21 -5.66
N SER A 376 -7.34 11.36 -6.98
CA SER A 376 -7.49 10.24 -7.90
C SER A 376 -6.19 9.44 -8.14
N LEU A 377 -5.08 9.80 -7.49
CA LEU A 377 -3.81 9.07 -7.58
C LEU A 377 -3.38 8.39 -6.28
N MET A 378 -4.06 8.64 -5.15
CA MET A 378 -3.67 8.07 -3.85
C MET A 378 -3.51 6.55 -3.90
N GLY A 379 -4.52 5.84 -4.43
CA GLY A 379 -4.46 4.38 -4.56
C GLY A 379 -3.44 3.87 -5.58
N ILE A 380 -3.16 4.66 -6.62
CA ILE A 380 -2.16 4.34 -7.65
C ILE A 380 -0.74 4.33 -7.06
N PHE A 381 -0.52 5.16 -6.05
CA PHE A 381 0.76 5.27 -5.36
C PHE A 381 0.77 4.61 -3.98
N ASP A 382 -0.32 3.94 -3.58
CA ASP A 382 -0.48 3.28 -2.29
C ASP A 382 -0.19 4.23 -1.09
N VAL A 383 -0.73 5.44 -1.17
CA VAL A 383 -0.62 6.47 -0.13
C VAL A 383 -1.99 6.95 0.31
N SER A 384 -2.05 7.62 1.46
CA SER A 384 -3.32 8.14 1.96
C SER A 384 -3.12 9.51 2.63
N MET A 385 -3.97 10.47 2.26
CA MET A 385 -4.02 11.80 2.84
C MET A 385 -5.47 12.27 3.04
N ALA A 386 -5.67 13.22 3.95
CA ALA A 386 -6.99 13.81 4.21
C ALA A 386 -7.48 14.67 3.04
N ILE A 387 -8.78 14.64 2.77
CA ILE A 387 -9.44 15.38 1.70
C ILE A 387 -9.80 16.79 2.15
N ALA A 388 -9.32 17.77 1.40
CA ALA A 388 -9.54 19.19 1.62
C ALA A 388 -9.92 19.89 0.30
N TYR A 389 -11.18 19.72 -0.13
CA TYR A 389 -11.69 20.47 -1.28
C TYR A 389 -11.70 21.99 -0.99
N GLY A 390 -11.22 22.78 -1.95
CA GLY A 390 -10.96 24.21 -1.80
C GLY A 390 -9.49 24.54 -1.52
N GLU A 391 -8.60 23.55 -1.37
CA GLU A 391 -7.16 23.80 -1.18
C GLU A 391 -6.42 24.10 -2.50
N GLY A 392 -7.04 23.82 -3.64
CA GLY A 392 -6.50 24.03 -4.98
C GLY A 392 -5.60 22.90 -5.47
N ALA A 393 -5.58 22.67 -6.79
CA ALA A 393 -4.91 21.51 -7.39
C ALA A 393 -3.42 21.39 -7.05
N LYS A 394 -2.69 22.52 -7.10
CA LYS A 394 -1.24 22.55 -6.85
C LYS A 394 -0.89 22.12 -5.43
N ARG A 395 -1.70 22.52 -4.45
CA ARG A 395 -1.47 22.20 -3.04
C ARG A 395 -1.83 20.75 -2.74
N ALA A 396 -2.96 20.28 -3.25
CA ALA A 396 -3.34 18.88 -3.16
C ALA A 396 -2.28 17.96 -3.80
N PHE A 397 -1.77 18.33 -4.99
CA PHE A 397 -0.71 17.58 -5.67
C PHE A 397 0.61 17.59 -4.89
N PHE A 398 0.98 18.73 -4.30
CA PHE A 398 2.17 18.79 -3.44
C PHE A 398 2.05 17.86 -2.21
N ARG A 399 0.88 17.82 -1.55
CA ARG A 399 0.62 16.88 -0.44
C ARG A 399 0.71 15.42 -0.89
N LEU A 400 0.22 15.09 -2.08
CA LEU A 400 0.39 13.75 -2.65
C LEU A 400 1.87 13.39 -2.79
N LEU A 401 2.69 14.30 -3.34
CA LEU A 401 4.14 14.07 -3.47
C LEU A 401 4.82 13.89 -2.10
N GLN A 402 4.37 14.62 -1.07
CA GLN A 402 4.86 14.46 0.30
C GLN A 402 4.59 13.05 0.83
N GLU A 403 3.36 12.56 0.71
CA GLU A 403 3.02 11.20 1.14
C GLU A 403 3.79 10.14 0.34
N ILE A 404 3.97 10.35 -0.97
CA ILE A 404 4.77 9.45 -1.82
C ILE A 404 6.21 9.36 -1.32
N LEU A 405 6.85 10.50 -1.03
CA LEU A 405 8.22 10.53 -0.51
C LEU A 405 8.33 9.84 0.86
N ASN A 406 7.29 9.93 1.69
CA ASN A 406 7.23 9.30 3.01
C ASN A 406 6.89 7.79 2.96
N SER A 407 6.43 7.25 1.83
CA SER A 407 5.96 5.86 1.69
C SER A 407 7.06 4.78 1.75
N HIS A 408 8.34 5.16 1.82
CA HIS A 408 9.50 4.24 1.79
C HIS A 408 9.50 3.24 0.61
N SER A 409 8.85 3.62 -0.50
CA SER A 409 8.72 2.78 -1.69
C SER A 409 10.05 2.58 -2.43
N GLU A 410 10.27 1.36 -2.94
CA GLU A 410 11.36 1.11 -3.89
C GLU A 410 11.16 1.91 -5.18
N GLY A 411 12.25 2.40 -5.77
CA GLY A 411 12.18 3.16 -7.02
C GLY A 411 11.68 4.59 -6.90
N ILE A 412 11.59 5.13 -5.67
CA ILE A 412 11.15 6.51 -5.39
C ILE A 412 11.93 7.58 -6.18
N PHE A 413 13.20 7.30 -6.55
CA PHE A 413 14.00 8.21 -7.37
C PHE A 413 13.36 8.49 -8.73
N ASP A 414 12.60 7.54 -9.29
CA ASP A 414 11.89 7.74 -10.56
C ASP A 414 10.81 8.83 -10.46
N LEU A 415 10.40 9.25 -9.24
CA LEU A 415 9.55 10.43 -9.06
C LEU A 415 10.20 11.71 -9.61
N PHE A 416 11.53 11.81 -9.60
CA PHE A 416 12.27 12.97 -10.12
C PHE A 416 12.51 12.92 -11.64
N ASN A 417 12.05 11.87 -12.33
CA ASN A 417 12.11 11.75 -13.78
C ASN A 417 10.97 12.52 -14.46
N TRP A 418 11.03 13.85 -14.37
CA TRP A 418 10.10 14.78 -15.00
C TRP A 418 10.84 15.93 -15.68
N ALA A 419 10.19 16.61 -16.62
CA ALA A 419 10.72 17.82 -17.25
C ALA A 419 9.57 18.77 -17.61
N GLY A 420 9.73 20.06 -17.34
CA GLY A 420 8.65 21.03 -17.51
C GLY A 420 9.06 22.46 -17.21
N GLU A 421 8.09 23.37 -17.33
CA GLU A 421 8.32 24.77 -17.00
C GLU A 421 8.65 24.93 -15.51
N LYS A 422 9.44 25.96 -15.20
CA LYS A 422 9.89 26.25 -13.83
C LYS A 422 8.67 26.32 -12.90
N PRO A 423 8.59 25.49 -11.85
CA PRO A 423 7.57 25.61 -10.83
C PRO A 423 7.56 27.02 -10.24
N ALA A 424 6.40 27.65 -10.09
CA ALA A 424 6.26 28.90 -9.34
C ALA A 424 6.32 28.68 -7.80
N SER A 425 6.75 27.50 -7.35
CA SER A 425 6.78 27.06 -5.95
C SER A 425 8.17 27.16 -5.32
N ALA A 426 8.20 27.09 -3.98
CA ALA A 426 9.43 27.14 -3.18
C ALA A 426 10.39 25.95 -3.38
N SER A 427 9.95 24.86 -4.02
CA SER A 427 10.79 23.72 -4.37
C SER A 427 10.91 23.63 -5.89
N GLU A 428 12.13 23.72 -6.40
CA GLU A 428 12.41 23.64 -7.84
C GLU A 428 12.56 22.19 -8.34
N ILE A 429 12.70 21.23 -7.42
CA ILE A 429 12.94 19.80 -7.73
C ILE A 429 11.65 18.98 -7.83
N LEU A 430 10.56 19.46 -7.22
CA LEU A 430 9.26 18.80 -7.25
C LEU A 430 8.35 19.41 -8.35
N PRO A 431 7.64 18.57 -9.12
CA PRO A 431 6.70 19.08 -10.11
C PRO A 431 5.45 19.63 -9.43
N THR A 432 4.79 20.59 -10.09
CA THR A 432 3.53 21.18 -9.60
C THR A 432 2.28 20.51 -10.18
N THR A 433 2.45 19.63 -11.17
CA THR A 433 1.34 18.97 -11.85
C THR A 433 1.81 17.71 -12.60
N PRO A 434 0.95 16.69 -12.81
CA PRO A 434 1.30 15.47 -13.55
C PRO A 434 1.76 15.70 -15.00
N GLN A 435 1.37 16.79 -15.66
CA GLN A 435 1.74 17.10 -17.05
C GLN A 435 3.26 17.22 -17.25
N HIS A 436 4.01 17.55 -16.19
CA HIS A 436 5.48 17.56 -16.23
C HIS A 436 6.10 16.19 -16.51
N TYR A 437 5.34 15.10 -16.32
CA TYR A 437 5.80 13.74 -16.64
C TYR A 437 5.55 13.32 -18.09
N LEU A 438 4.90 14.15 -18.92
CA LEU A 438 4.77 13.88 -20.36
C LEU A 438 6.12 13.83 -21.07
N ARG A 439 7.13 14.54 -20.54
CA ARG A 439 8.51 14.62 -21.07
C ARG A 439 9.51 13.75 -20.31
N ARG A 440 9.04 12.79 -19.51
CA ARG A 440 9.93 11.83 -18.80
C ARG A 440 10.85 11.10 -19.78
N SER A 441 12.05 10.73 -19.34
CA SER A 441 12.94 9.90 -20.17
C SER A 441 12.39 8.48 -20.29
N PHE A 442 12.44 7.95 -21.51
CA PHE A 442 12.17 6.54 -21.83
C PHE A 442 13.43 5.66 -21.69
N ALA A 443 14.58 6.23 -21.32
CA ALA A 443 15.78 5.45 -21.03
C ALA A 443 15.44 4.34 -20.03
N LYS A 444 16.12 3.19 -20.14
CA LYS A 444 15.88 1.97 -19.35
C LYS A 444 16.09 2.22 -17.85
N LEU A 445 15.11 2.88 -17.23
CA LEU A 445 15.04 3.17 -15.80
C LEU A 445 14.71 1.92 -14.98
N THR A 446 14.67 0.75 -15.63
CA THR A 446 14.57 -0.56 -14.98
C THR A 446 15.58 -0.73 -13.84
N LEU A 447 16.77 -0.13 -13.92
CA LEU A 447 17.72 -0.15 -12.81
C LEU A 447 17.28 0.76 -11.65
N ASN A 448 16.82 1.98 -11.94
CA ASN A 448 16.36 2.93 -10.94
C ASN A 448 15.07 2.50 -10.24
N SER A 449 14.21 1.73 -10.90
CA SER A 449 12.93 1.24 -10.34
C SER A 449 13.09 0.33 -9.12
N TYR A 450 14.29 -0.20 -8.86
CA TYR A 450 14.57 -1.04 -7.69
C TYR A 450 15.56 -0.40 -6.70
N MET A 451 16.05 0.81 -6.98
CA MET A 451 16.98 1.48 -6.09
C MET A 451 16.25 2.01 -4.85
N ARG A 452 16.89 1.83 -3.70
CA ARG A 452 16.46 2.43 -2.43
C ARG A 452 17.38 3.60 -2.08
N PRO A 453 16.84 4.72 -1.56
CA PRO A 453 17.66 5.82 -1.05
C PRO A 453 18.65 5.35 0.03
N LEU A 454 19.82 6.00 0.07
CA LEU A 454 20.81 5.77 1.13
C LEU A 454 20.29 6.20 2.51
N GLU A 455 19.49 7.27 2.53
CA GLU A 455 18.85 7.82 3.72
C GLU A 455 17.39 8.18 3.38
N PRO A 456 16.47 8.24 4.37
CA PRO A 456 15.09 8.65 4.13
C PRO A 456 14.99 10.04 3.51
N LEU A 457 14.26 10.14 2.40
CA LEU A 457 14.00 11.42 1.73
C LEU A 457 13.00 12.23 2.57
N THR A 458 13.45 13.34 3.14
CA THR A 458 12.62 14.12 4.09
C THR A 458 12.35 15.52 3.55
N LEU A 459 11.09 15.85 3.27
CA LEU A 459 10.71 17.20 2.88
C LEU A 459 10.46 18.08 4.12
N THR A 460 11.16 19.21 4.22
CA THR A 460 11.05 20.15 5.33
C THR A 460 10.76 21.57 4.81
N HIS A 461 10.56 22.53 5.72
CA HIS A 461 10.47 23.95 5.36
C HIS A 461 11.75 24.51 4.72
N MET A 462 12.89 23.80 4.83
CA MET A 462 14.16 24.17 4.18
C MET A 462 14.34 23.52 2.80
N GLY A 463 13.43 22.65 2.35
CA GLY A 463 13.56 21.88 1.12
C GLY A 463 13.63 20.37 1.35
N LEU A 464 13.95 19.63 0.28
CA LEU A 464 14.05 18.18 0.29
C LEU A 464 15.44 17.77 0.76
N CYS A 465 15.52 17.10 1.92
CA CYS A 465 16.75 16.46 2.35
C CYS A 465 16.98 15.19 1.52
N ILE A 466 18.07 15.18 0.74
CA ILE A 466 18.45 14.06 -0.12
C ILE A 466 19.97 13.89 -0.13
N PRO A 467 20.48 12.65 0.01
CA PRO A 467 21.89 12.36 -0.22
C PRO A 467 22.24 12.57 -1.69
N VAL A 468 23.27 13.37 -1.94
CA VAL A 468 23.79 13.62 -3.28
C VAL A 468 25.30 13.36 -3.32
N LEU A 469 25.76 12.71 -4.39
CA LEU A 469 27.17 12.66 -4.73
C LEU A 469 27.46 13.83 -5.66
N LEU A 470 28.28 14.75 -5.17
CA LEU A 470 28.86 15.79 -5.99
C LEU A 470 29.93 15.17 -6.89
N MET A 471 29.62 15.14 -8.18
CA MET A 471 30.50 14.67 -9.24
C MET A 471 30.99 15.87 -10.04
N PRO A 472 32.24 16.29 -9.86
CA PRO A 472 32.74 17.43 -10.60
C PRO A 472 32.96 17.13 -12.07
N ALA A 473 32.90 18.19 -12.88
CA ALA A 473 32.83 18.07 -14.32
C ALA A 473 33.44 19.26 -15.04
N VAL A 474 34.01 18.98 -16.22
CA VAL A 474 34.56 19.98 -17.13
C VAL A 474 33.85 19.89 -18.47
N SER A 475 33.36 21.02 -18.98
CA SER A 475 32.81 21.09 -20.33
C SER A 475 33.93 20.97 -21.37
N ILE A 476 33.74 20.12 -22.38
CA ILE A 476 34.73 19.84 -23.44
C ILE A 476 34.25 20.28 -24.83
N ASP A 477 33.33 21.24 -24.91
CA ASP A 477 32.72 21.73 -26.15
C ASP A 477 33.76 22.14 -27.21
N GLY A 478 33.81 21.40 -28.32
CA GLY A 478 34.66 21.71 -29.48
C GLY A 478 36.15 21.37 -29.33
N LEU A 479 36.57 20.71 -28.25
CA LEU A 479 37.96 20.31 -28.02
C LEU A 479 38.18 18.82 -28.34
N ALA A 480 39.35 18.47 -28.87
CA ALA A 480 39.76 17.07 -28.98
C ALA A 480 39.91 16.47 -27.58
N ARG A 481 39.22 15.36 -27.31
CA ARG A 481 39.24 14.71 -26.00
C ARG A 481 40.56 13.97 -25.81
N ASN A 482 41.54 14.59 -25.15
CA ASN A 482 42.67 13.86 -24.58
C ASN A 482 42.21 13.23 -23.27
N ILE A 483 41.71 11.99 -23.34
CA ILE A 483 41.20 11.25 -22.18
C ILE A 483 42.38 10.96 -21.23
N ASN A 484 42.33 11.47 -20.00
CA ASN A 484 43.28 11.10 -18.96
C ASN A 484 42.50 10.74 -17.68
N PRO A 485 41.88 9.54 -17.63
CA PRO A 485 40.99 9.16 -16.54
C PRO A 485 41.80 8.86 -15.28
N ILE A 486 41.29 9.25 -14.11
CA ILE A 486 41.85 8.78 -12.84
C ILE A 486 41.36 7.34 -12.62
N GLY A 487 42.26 6.38 -12.44
CA GLY A 487 41.86 4.99 -12.19
C GLY A 487 41.42 4.22 -13.44
N ASP A 488 40.39 3.38 -13.30
CA ASP A 488 39.90 2.43 -14.32
C ASP A 488 38.58 2.87 -14.98
N TYR A 489 38.02 4.03 -14.61
CA TYR A 489 36.71 4.48 -15.08
C TYR A 489 36.80 5.81 -15.80
N ASP A 490 35.95 5.96 -16.82
CA ASP A 490 35.74 7.20 -17.55
C ASP A 490 34.23 7.45 -17.70
N ALA A 491 33.79 8.71 -17.61
CA ALA A 491 32.38 9.02 -17.76
C ALA A 491 32.18 10.41 -18.37
N ILE A 492 31.24 10.47 -19.31
CA ILE A 492 30.77 11.74 -19.89
C ILE A 492 29.27 11.90 -19.67
N ALA A 493 28.84 13.14 -19.50
CA ALA A 493 27.43 13.51 -19.55
C ALA A 493 27.19 14.39 -20.78
N ILE A 494 26.18 14.06 -21.58
CA ILE A 494 25.79 14.88 -22.73
C ILE A 494 24.47 15.57 -22.38
N ILE A 495 24.48 16.89 -22.36
CA ILE A 495 23.29 17.70 -22.06
C ILE A 495 22.85 18.46 -23.29
N SER A 496 21.58 18.31 -23.65
CA SER A 496 20.92 19.13 -24.68
C SER A 496 20.18 20.30 -24.02
N PRO A 497 20.66 21.55 -24.13
CA PRO A 497 20.04 22.70 -23.48
C PRO A 497 18.68 23.06 -24.10
N GLU A 498 17.76 23.58 -23.28
CA GLU A 498 16.38 23.91 -23.70
C GLU A 498 16.31 25.14 -24.63
N LYS A 499 17.15 26.16 -24.38
CA LYS A 499 17.12 27.47 -25.05
C LYS A 499 18.51 27.94 -25.48
N MET A 500 19.00 27.44 -26.62
CA MET A 500 19.95 28.19 -27.45
C MET A 500 19.61 28.00 -28.92
N TYR A 501 19.79 29.06 -29.72
CA TYR A 501 19.63 29.07 -31.17
C TYR A 501 20.59 28.09 -31.91
N ARG A 502 21.44 27.36 -31.18
CA ARG A 502 22.32 26.30 -31.69
C ARG A 502 22.02 24.98 -30.96
N ARG A 503 21.59 23.97 -31.72
CA ARG A 503 21.34 22.57 -31.30
C ARG A 503 22.64 21.81 -31.07
N ILE A 504 23.60 22.34 -30.31
CA ILE A 504 24.84 21.61 -30.03
C ILE A 504 24.73 21.06 -28.61
N PRO A 505 24.62 19.73 -28.43
CA PRO A 505 24.72 19.13 -27.11
C PRO A 505 26.08 19.46 -26.50
N THR A 506 26.09 19.89 -25.24
CA THR A 506 27.33 20.12 -24.50
C THR A 506 27.76 18.82 -23.86
N THR A 507 29.02 18.45 -24.07
CA THR A 507 29.61 17.25 -23.44
C THR A 507 30.43 17.66 -22.22
N TYR A 508 30.20 16.98 -21.10
CA TYR A 508 30.91 17.16 -19.86
C TYR A 508 31.71 15.91 -19.54
N ASP A 509 32.97 16.07 -19.18
CA ASP A 509 33.85 15.00 -18.70
C ASP A 509 33.82 14.97 -17.16
N LEU A 510 33.57 13.81 -16.56
CA LEU A 510 33.27 13.64 -15.13
C LEU A 510 34.43 13.05 -14.32
N LEU A 511 35.31 12.25 -14.94
CA LEU A 511 36.33 11.44 -14.23
C LEU A 511 37.78 11.75 -14.66
N ASP A 512 37.97 12.85 -15.36
CA ASP A 512 39.27 13.26 -15.88
C ASP A 512 40.19 13.83 -14.78
N SER A 513 41.49 13.52 -14.89
CA SER A 513 42.55 14.02 -14.02
C SER A 513 42.59 15.54 -13.83
N ARG A 514 42.14 16.31 -14.84
CA ARG A 514 42.03 17.77 -14.79
C ARG A 514 41.02 18.26 -13.74
N VAL A 515 40.10 17.39 -13.34
CA VAL A 515 39.00 17.71 -12.42
C VAL A 515 39.40 17.50 -10.95
N SER A 516 40.31 16.55 -10.65
CA SER A 516 40.55 16.07 -9.28
C SER A 516 41.98 16.31 -8.74
N GLY A 517 42.84 17.04 -9.46
CA GLY A 517 44.21 17.35 -9.04
C GLY A 517 44.39 18.69 -8.27
N PRO A 518 45.38 18.81 -7.36
CA PRO A 518 45.65 20.05 -6.60
C PRO A 518 46.02 21.25 -7.48
N ASP A 519 46.54 21.02 -8.69
CA ASP A 519 46.85 22.05 -9.69
C ASP A 519 45.80 22.18 -10.81
N GLY A 520 44.90 21.19 -10.98
CA GLY A 520 43.82 21.24 -11.99
C GLY A 520 42.82 22.38 -11.76
N LEU A 521 42.73 22.82 -10.50
CA LEU A 521 41.98 23.98 -10.03
C LEU A 521 42.49 25.34 -10.50
N LYS A 522 43.76 25.43 -10.93
CA LYS A 522 44.38 26.70 -11.36
C LYS A 522 44.38 26.88 -12.87
N ASP A 523 44.47 25.80 -13.64
CA ASP A 523 44.56 25.85 -15.11
C ASP A 523 43.19 25.80 -15.82
N ALA A 524 42.13 25.35 -15.14
CA ALA A 524 40.77 25.34 -15.70
C ALA A 524 40.11 26.72 -15.58
N GLY A 525 40.63 27.71 -16.30
CA GLY A 525 40.17 29.09 -16.27
C GLY A 525 38.68 29.32 -16.58
N HIS A 526 37.88 28.31 -16.98
CA HIS A 526 36.49 28.48 -17.40
C HIS A 526 35.55 27.42 -16.78
N CYS A 527 34.64 27.89 -15.90
CA CYS A 527 33.45 27.21 -15.35
C CYS A 527 33.61 25.74 -14.93
N GLN A 528 33.89 25.51 -13.64
CA GLN A 528 33.71 24.19 -13.02
C GLN A 528 32.21 23.90 -12.86
N TYR A 529 31.78 22.79 -13.41
CA TYR A 529 30.42 22.28 -13.25
C TYR A 529 30.44 21.13 -12.26
N THR A 530 29.38 20.98 -11.47
CA THR A 530 29.25 19.86 -10.55
C THR A 530 27.88 19.23 -10.74
N PHE A 531 27.83 17.94 -11.00
CA PHE A 531 26.58 17.19 -10.99
C PHE A 531 26.28 16.73 -9.57
N ALA A 532 25.14 17.13 -9.03
CA ALA A 532 24.58 16.53 -7.83
C ALA A 532 23.75 15.30 -8.25
N VAL A 533 24.36 14.12 -8.20
CA VAL A 533 23.71 12.85 -8.53
C VAL A 533 23.07 12.28 -7.28
N PHE A 534 21.81 11.83 -7.35
CA PHE A 534 21.09 11.40 -6.15
C PHE A 534 20.54 9.97 -6.18
N ASN A 535 20.47 9.32 -7.34
CA ASN A 535 20.10 7.91 -7.44
C ASN A 535 21.32 6.98 -7.23
N ILE A 536 21.82 6.93 -5.99
CA ILE A 536 23.05 6.21 -5.61
C ILE A 536 22.70 5.16 -4.58
N GLN A 537 23.37 4.01 -4.64
CA GLN A 537 23.14 2.91 -3.71
C GLN A 537 24.46 2.41 -3.12
N ARG A 538 24.41 1.90 -1.88
CA ARG A 538 25.55 1.25 -1.25
C ARG A 538 25.39 -0.26 -1.36
N LEU A 539 26.44 -0.95 -1.82
CA LEU A 539 26.40 -2.38 -2.11
C LEU A 539 27.15 -3.21 -1.06
N GLY A 540 26.41 -4.15 -0.45
CA GLY A 540 26.94 -5.18 0.44
C GLY A 540 27.74 -4.63 1.63
N THR A 541 28.57 -5.51 2.22
CA THR A 541 29.47 -5.16 3.33
C THR A 541 30.73 -4.42 2.89
N SER A 542 31.05 -4.47 1.59
CA SER A 542 32.19 -3.76 1.00
C SER A 542 32.11 -2.23 1.13
N GLY A 543 30.88 -1.71 1.28
CA GLY A 543 30.63 -0.28 1.33
C GLY A 543 30.79 0.44 0.00
N ALA A 544 30.95 -0.28 -1.12
CA ALA A 544 31.04 0.29 -2.46
C ALA A 544 29.76 1.03 -2.84
N PHE A 545 29.91 2.13 -3.58
CA PHE A 545 28.84 2.92 -4.15
C PHE A 545 28.55 2.50 -5.58
N PHE A 546 27.28 2.27 -5.88
CA PHE A 546 26.76 2.02 -7.19
C PHE A 546 26.20 3.31 -7.78
N ILE A 547 26.72 3.69 -8.95
CA ILE A 547 26.22 4.82 -9.74
C ILE A 547 25.57 4.26 -11.01
N SER A 548 24.28 4.51 -11.15
CA SER A 548 23.46 4.05 -12.27
C SER A 548 23.87 4.74 -13.58
N PRO A 549 23.88 4.06 -14.74
CA PRO A 549 24.18 4.68 -16.03
C PRO A 549 23.09 5.69 -16.45
N THR A 550 21.88 5.56 -15.90
CA THR A 550 20.81 6.56 -16.01
C THR A 550 20.76 7.39 -14.73
N CYS A 551 21.73 8.29 -14.56
CA CYS A 551 21.78 9.20 -13.41
C CYS A 551 20.58 10.15 -13.39
N ILE A 552 20.03 10.36 -12.21
CA ILE A 552 19.18 11.52 -11.96
C ILE A 552 20.05 12.53 -11.23
N ALA A 553 20.30 13.65 -11.90
CA ALA A 553 21.29 14.61 -11.46
C ALA A 553 20.83 16.04 -11.75
N ILE A 554 21.26 16.95 -10.89
CA ILE A 554 21.13 18.40 -11.11
C ILE A 554 22.50 18.95 -11.44
N LEU A 555 22.61 19.70 -12.53
CA LEU A 555 23.83 20.43 -12.86
C LEU A 555 23.91 21.70 -12.03
N LEU A 556 24.91 21.77 -11.17
CA LEU A 556 25.25 22.93 -10.35
C LEU A 556 26.40 23.69 -11.00
N LYS A 557 26.27 25.01 -11.11
CA LYS A 557 27.40 25.90 -11.35
C LYS A 557 27.95 26.34 -10.00
N CYS A 558 29.08 25.77 -9.57
CA CYS A 558 29.68 26.12 -8.28
C CYS A 558 30.64 27.30 -8.45
N SER A 559 30.56 28.29 -7.54
CA SER A 559 31.56 29.35 -7.42
C SER A 559 32.86 28.86 -6.77
N GLU A 560 32.80 27.71 -6.10
CA GLU A 560 33.89 27.09 -5.37
C GLU A 560 34.17 25.65 -5.84
N PRO A 561 35.38 25.13 -5.59
CA PRO A 561 35.77 23.78 -5.96
C PRO A 561 34.89 22.70 -5.33
N PRO A 562 34.76 21.54 -6.00
CA PRO A 562 34.18 20.34 -5.41
C PRO A 562 34.94 20.01 -4.13
N GLY A 563 34.26 20.05 -3.00
CA GLY A 563 34.86 19.88 -1.68
C GLY A 563 35.04 21.09 -0.78
N LYS A 564 34.73 22.28 -1.30
CA LYS A 564 34.52 23.49 -0.49
C LYS A 564 33.09 24.02 -0.59
N VAL A 565 32.25 23.39 -1.42
CA VAL A 565 30.84 23.75 -1.62
C VAL A 565 30.06 23.76 -0.29
N THR A 566 29.80 24.95 0.22
CA THR A 566 28.98 25.19 1.41
C THR A 566 27.50 25.30 1.05
N SER A 567 26.60 25.22 2.04
CA SER A 567 25.15 25.39 1.84
C SER A 567 24.71 26.79 1.42
N THR A 568 25.63 27.76 1.33
CA THR A 568 25.34 29.18 1.06
C THR A 568 25.91 29.69 -0.27
N GLY A 569 26.41 28.79 -1.13
CA GLY A 569 26.94 29.18 -2.45
C GLY A 569 25.84 29.58 -3.44
N ASP A 570 26.18 30.45 -4.40
CA ASP A 570 25.30 30.78 -5.52
C ASP A 570 25.24 29.59 -6.50
N PHE A 571 24.08 28.92 -6.58
CA PHE A 571 23.85 27.82 -7.52
C PHE A 571 22.98 28.31 -8.68
N ALA A 572 23.47 28.18 -9.92
CA ALA A 572 22.63 28.32 -11.11
C ALA A 572 22.12 26.93 -11.55
N HIS A 573 20.81 26.75 -11.61
CA HIS A 573 20.17 25.53 -12.10
C HIS A 573 20.10 25.53 -13.63
N PHE A 574 20.45 24.41 -14.26
CA PHE A 574 20.27 24.21 -15.70
C PHE A 574 18.99 23.42 -15.98
N TYR A 575 18.17 23.93 -16.89
CA TYR A 575 16.95 23.28 -17.36
C TYR A 575 17.26 22.43 -18.59
N THR A 576 16.92 21.15 -18.52
CA THR A 576 17.10 20.18 -19.62
C THR A 576 15.74 19.75 -20.15
N LYS A 577 15.65 19.44 -21.46
CA LYS A 577 14.42 18.90 -22.05
C LYS A 577 14.22 17.42 -21.73
N GLU A 578 15.29 16.74 -21.37
CA GLU A 578 15.34 15.31 -21.05
C GLU A 578 16.27 15.11 -19.84
N PRO A 579 16.01 14.11 -18.99
CA PRO A 579 16.90 13.66 -17.92
C PRO A 579 18.33 13.37 -18.40
N ILE A 580 19.31 13.59 -17.53
CA ILE A 580 20.74 13.53 -17.86
C ILE A 580 21.19 12.06 -17.92
N VAL A 581 21.55 11.57 -19.11
CA VAL A 581 22.11 10.22 -19.28
C VAL A 581 23.63 10.30 -19.24
N PHE A 582 24.25 9.56 -18.34
CA PHE A 582 25.71 9.44 -18.28
C PHE A 582 26.14 8.32 -19.23
N GLN A 583 27.08 8.60 -20.12
CA GLN A 583 27.77 7.57 -20.86
C GLN A 583 29.02 7.19 -20.07
N MET A 584 28.93 6.05 -19.39
CA MET A 584 29.98 5.53 -18.53
C MET A 584 30.78 4.45 -19.28
N GLN A 585 32.10 4.44 -19.07
CA GLN A 585 33.02 3.44 -19.62
C GLN A 585 33.96 2.93 -18.53
N LYS A 586 34.36 1.66 -18.63
CA LYS A 586 35.34 1.00 -17.76
C LYS A 586 36.51 0.48 -18.60
N ARG A 587 37.72 0.53 -18.07
CA ARG A 587 38.91 -0.07 -18.67
C ARG A 587 38.69 -1.56 -18.89
N ASP A 588 39.01 -2.02 -20.11
CA ASP A 588 38.95 -3.43 -20.47
C ASP A 588 39.95 -4.22 -19.63
N GLU A 589 39.49 -5.29 -18.98
CA GLU A 589 40.35 -6.16 -18.18
C GLU A 589 41.44 -6.85 -19.02
N THR A 590 41.27 -6.88 -20.35
CA THR A 590 42.19 -7.50 -21.31
C THR A 590 43.12 -6.52 -22.02
N SER A 591 42.90 -5.21 -21.92
CA SER A 591 43.72 -4.17 -22.57
C SER A 591 43.73 -2.87 -21.77
N LYS A 592 44.92 -2.44 -21.33
CA LYS A 592 45.09 -1.22 -20.52
C LYS A 592 44.69 0.08 -21.23
N ASP A 593 44.66 0.05 -22.56
CA ASP A 593 44.41 1.23 -23.40
C ASP A 593 42.98 1.28 -23.98
N ASN A 594 42.17 0.24 -23.78
CA ASN A 594 40.79 0.18 -24.29
C ASN A 594 39.76 0.41 -23.17
N MET A 595 38.71 1.16 -23.49
CA MET A 595 37.55 1.41 -22.64
C MET A 595 36.30 0.75 -23.25
N VAL A 596 35.46 0.13 -22.42
CA VAL A 596 34.19 -0.52 -22.81
C VAL A 596 33.02 0.14 -22.10
N LEU A 597 31.86 0.26 -22.75
CA LEU A 597 30.65 0.83 -22.15
C LEU A 597 30.23 0.07 -20.89
N ALA A 598 30.10 0.79 -19.79
CA ALA A 598 29.62 0.28 -18.52
C ALA A 598 28.09 0.26 -18.51
N HIS A 599 27.50 -0.66 -19.27
CA HIS A 599 26.03 -0.77 -19.41
C HIS A 599 25.31 -1.10 -18.09
N GLU A 600 26.03 -1.64 -17.10
CA GLU A 600 25.49 -2.00 -15.79
C GLU A 600 25.68 -0.88 -14.74
N GLY A 601 26.41 0.20 -15.04
CA GLY A 601 26.77 1.25 -14.09
C GLY A 601 28.22 1.14 -13.59
N ILE A 602 28.59 2.00 -12.63
CA ILE A 602 29.93 2.04 -12.01
C ILE A 602 29.85 1.65 -10.54
N HIS A 603 30.82 0.86 -10.09
CA HIS A 603 31.05 0.52 -8.69
C HIS A 603 32.33 1.22 -8.20
N LEU A 604 32.21 2.14 -7.25
CA LEU A 604 33.34 2.86 -6.64
C LEU A 604 33.44 2.56 -5.16
N LEU A 605 34.62 2.18 -4.68
CA LEU A 605 34.89 2.10 -3.25
C LEU A 605 34.96 3.51 -2.62
N PRO A 606 34.73 3.65 -1.30
CA PRO A 606 34.82 4.96 -0.62
C PRO A 606 36.13 5.70 -0.91
N ASP A 607 37.27 5.01 -0.85
CA ASP A 607 38.60 5.60 -1.13
C ASP A 607 38.76 6.03 -2.60
N GLU A 608 37.98 5.47 -3.53
CA GLU A 608 37.98 5.87 -4.94
C GLU A 608 37.19 7.15 -5.16
N LEU A 609 36.12 7.39 -4.39
CA LEU A 609 35.39 8.66 -4.45
C LEU A 609 36.33 9.84 -4.17
N GLU A 610 37.16 9.72 -3.13
CA GLU A 610 38.13 10.77 -2.78
C GLU A 610 39.16 11.00 -3.90
N LYS A 611 39.66 9.93 -4.53
CA LYS A 611 40.60 10.04 -5.67
C LYS A 611 40.01 10.80 -6.85
N HIS A 612 38.71 10.65 -7.07
CA HIS A 612 37.99 11.37 -8.13
C HIS A 612 37.52 12.77 -7.70
N GLY A 613 37.80 13.21 -6.46
CA GLY A 613 37.30 14.48 -5.94
C GLY A 613 35.78 14.50 -5.76
N MET A 614 35.15 13.32 -5.71
CA MET A 614 33.72 13.19 -5.47
C MET A 614 33.42 13.28 -3.98
N GLN A 615 32.25 13.80 -3.65
CA GLN A 615 31.83 13.91 -2.26
C GLN A 615 30.37 13.55 -2.07
N LEU A 616 30.11 12.61 -1.16
CA LEU A 616 28.76 12.29 -0.72
C LEU A 616 28.37 13.24 0.42
N ILE A 617 27.27 13.96 0.23
CA ILE A 617 26.74 14.91 1.21
C ILE A 617 25.22 14.78 1.28
N SER A 618 24.65 14.94 2.47
CA SER A 618 23.20 15.12 2.62
C SER A 618 22.89 16.61 2.59
N LYS A 619 22.04 17.03 1.66
CA LYS A 619 21.70 18.45 1.44
C LYS A 619 20.19 18.64 1.33
N TYR A 620 19.76 19.83 1.72
CA TYR A 620 18.43 20.35 1.41
C TYR A 620 18.48 20.96 0.01
N LEU A 621 17.69 20.40 -0.92
CA LEU A 621 17.50 20.90 -2.28
C LEU A 621 16.12 21.57 -2.45
#